data_AF-A0AAV3QKZ5-F1
#
_entry.id   AF-A0AAV3QKZ5-F1
#
_cell.length_a   1.000
_cell.length_b   1.000
_cell.length_c   1.000
_cell.angle_alpha   90.00
_cell.angle_beta   90.00
_cell.angle_gamma   90.00
#
_symmetry.space_group_name_H-M   'P 1'
#
loop_
_entity.id
_entity.type
_entity.pdbx_description
1 polymer ?
#
loop_
_entity_poly.entity_id
_entity_poly.type
_entity_poly.pdbx_seq_one_letter_code
_entity_poly.pdbx_strand_id
1 'polypeptide(L)'
;MMHGPCGSLNLKNVSMVNGKCKNHYPKEFTEYTTHGKGRYPIYRRRNDGKTAKVRGHLLDNRWVIPYNPQLLAEFNCHMNVEICCDIKDVKYLYKYIHKEHDKVMFRIGSDKSSTVNEIAAFQNARWVSPVEAT
;
A
#
# COMPACT_ATOMS: atom_id res chain seq x y z
N MET A 1 3.46 8.58 -13.01
CA MET A 1 4.68 8.11 -12.29
C MET A 1 5.27 6.89 -12.99
N MET A 2 6.60 6.71 -12.93
CA MET A 2 7.31 5.59 -13.57
C MET A 2 7.91 4.65 -12.52
N HIS A 3 7.75 3.34 -12.70
CA HIS A 3 8.54 2.35 -11.98
C HIS A 3 10.01 2.48 -12.38
N GLY A 4 10.90 2.41 -11.40
CA GLY A 4 12.33 2.46 -11.68
C GLY A 4 12.77 1.25 -12.51
N PRO A 5 13.82 1.39 -13.34
CA PRO A 5 14.39 0.26 -14.08
C PRO A 5 14.71 -0.90 -13.14
N CYS A 6 14.26 -2.10 -13.50
CA CYS A 6 14.46 -3.35 -12.76
C CYS A 6 14.56 -4.51 -13.74
N GLY A 7 14.69 -5.74 -13.24
CA GLY A 7 14.82 -6.92 -14.10
C GLY A 7 16.14 -6.88 -14.87
N SER A 8 16.08 -7.13 -16.17
CA SER A 8 17.24 -7.06 -17.08
C SER A 8 17.90 -5.69 -17.12
N LEU A 9 17.15 -4.61 -16.85
CA LEU A 9 17.70 -3.25 -16.86
C LEU A 9 18.49 -2.93 -15.58
N ASN A 10 18.12 -3.54 -14.45
CA ASN A 10 18.82 -3.33 -13.18
C ASN A 10 18.46 -4.43 -12.16
N LEU A 11 19.35 -5.42 -12.03
CA LEU A 11 19.24 -6.51 -11.06
C LEU A 11 19.43 -6.08 -9.60
N LYS A 12 20.05 -4.92 -9.35
CA LYS A 12 20.35 -4.40 -8.01
C LYS A 12 19.22 -3.53 -7.45
N ASN A 13 18.11 -3.36 -8.18
CA ASN A 13 17.00 -2.55 -7.71
C ASN A 13 16.33 -3.22 -6.49
N VAL A 14 15.93 -2.41 -5.50
CA VAL A 14 15.17 -2.84 -4.30
C VAL A 14 13.87 -3.58 -4.63
N SER A 15 13.32 -3.39 -5.83
CA SER A 15 12.14 -4.13 -6.30
C SER A 15 12.42 -5.57 -6.73
N MET A 16 13.69 -6.00 -6.77
CA MET A 16 14.08 -7.34 -7.22
C MET A 16 14.00 -8.37 -6.10
N VAL A 17 13.33 -9.49 -6.37
CA VAL A 17 13.20 -10.67 -5.48
C VAL A 17 13.37 -11.92 -6.35
N ASN A 18 14.28 -12.82 -5.98
CA ASN A 18 14.56 -14.06 -6.70
C ASN A 18 14.80 -13.86 -8.21
N GLY A 19 15.52 -12.80 -8.58
CA GLY A 19 15.84 -12.47 -9.97
C GLY A 19 14.70 -11.86 -10.79
N LYS A 20 13.52 -11.62 -10.19
CA LYS A 20 12.36 -11.00 -10.85
C LYS A 20 11.90 -9.76 -10.10
N CYS A 21 11.25 -8.82 -10.79
CA CYS A 21 10.63 -7.69 -10.13
C CYS A 21 9.44 -8.19 -9.28
N LYS A 22 9.41 -7.85 -7.99
CA LYS A 22 8.30 -8.12 -7.05
C LYS A 22 6.95 -7.66 -7.60
N ASN A 23 6.95 -6.53 -8.31
CA ASN A 23 5.76 -5.93 -8.88
C ASN A 23 5.54 -6.34 -10.35
N HIS A 24 6.34 -7.27 -10.88
CA HIS A 24 6.23 -7.82 -12.23
C HIS A 24 6.31 -6.75 -13.32
N TYR A 25 7.29 -5.84 -13.22
CA TYR A 25 7.62 -4.89 -14.28
C TYR A 25 8.74 -5.43 -15.19
N PRO A 26 8.73 -5.10 -16.50
CA PRO A 26 7.66 -4.36 -17.20
C PRO A 26 6.35 -5.15 -17.29
N LYS A 27 5.22 -4.45 -17.32
CA LYS A 27 3.91 -5.07 -17.57
C LYS A 27 3.74 -5.38 -19.06
N GLU A 28 2.88 -6.33 -19.40
CA GLU A 28 2.54 -6.57 -20.80
C GLU A 28 1.68 -5.43 -21.38
N PHE A 29 1.75 -5.23 -22.70
CA PHE A 29 0.79 -4.38 -23.39
C PHE A 29 -0.60 -5.04 -23.35
N THR A 30 -1.63 -4.22 -23.21
CA THR A 30 -3.02 -4.69 -23.15
C THR A 30 -3.94 -3.60 -23.69
N GLU A 31 -4.81 -3.94 -24.64
CA GLU A 31 -5.71 -2.96 -25.28
C GLU A 31 -6.87 -2.51 -24.39
N TYR A 32 -7.25 -3.33 -23.40
CA TYR A 32 -8.37 -3.07 -22.51
C TYR A 32 -7.99 -3.32 -21.06
N THR A 33 -8.59 -2.56 -20.14
CA THR A 33 -8.50 -2.88 -18.72
C THR A 33 -9.38 -4.09 -18.46
N THR A 34 -8.83 -5.15 -17.84
CA THR A 34 -9.58 -6.35 -17.49
C THR A 34 -9.52 -6.62 -16.00
N HIS A 35 -10.67 -6.97 -15.43
CA HIS A 35 -10.79 -7.45 -14.06
C HIS A 35 -10.89 -8.97 -14.11
N GLY A 36 -9.96 -9.68 -13.47
CA GLY A 36 -10.08 -11.13 -13.31
C GLY A 36 -10.52 -11.51 -11.91
N LYS A 37 -11.21 -12.63 -11.80
CA LYS A 37 -11.65 -13.18 -10.52
C LYS A 37 -10.43 -13.52 -9.66
N GLY A 38 -10.27 -12.85 -8.52
CA GLY A 38 -9.19 -13.13 -7.56
C GLY A 38 -7.81 -12.55 -7.89
N ARG A 39 -7.69 -11.68 -8.90
CA ARG A 39 -6.41 -11.05 -9.30
C ARG A 39 -6.53 -9.53 -9.37
N TYR A 40 -5.41 -8.85 -9.16
CA TYR A 40 -5.30 -7.42 -9.43
C TYR A 40 -5.76 -7.08 -10.86
N PRO A 41 -6.37 -5.91 -11.07
CA PRO A 41 -6.77 -5.46 -12.40
C PRO A 41 -5.55 -5.39 -13.34
N ILE A 42 -5.74 -5.85 -14.57
CA ILE A 42 -4.77 -5.65 -15.65
C ILE A 42 -5.20 -4.38 -16.37
N TYR A 43 -4.45 -3.29 -16.18
CA TYR A 43 -4.76 -2.02 -16.81
C TYR A 43 -4.40 -2.00 -18.30
N ARG A 44 -5.18 -1.25 -19.07
CA ARG A 44 -4.85 -0.92 -20.45
C ARG A 44 -3.48 -0.25 -20.54
N ARG A 45 -2.62 -0.82 -21.39
CA ARG A 45 -1.29 -0.31 -21.76
C ARG A 45 -1.14 -0.47 -23.26
N ARG A 46 -1.40 0.58 -24.02
CA ARG A 46 -1.34 0.56 -25.50
C ARG A 46 0.09 0.62 -25.97
N ASN A 47 0.44 -0.06 -27.06
CA ASN A 47 1.73 0.18 -27.69
C ASN A 47 1.65 1.45 -28.54
N ASP A 48 1.97 2.61 -27.95
CA ASP A 48 1.91 3.92 -28.61
C ASP A 48 3.28 4.44 -29.11
N GLY A 49 4.34 3.64 -28.94
CA GLY A 49 5.71 3.99 -29.31
C GLY A 49 6.35 5.11 -28.46
N LYS A 50 5.67 5.64 -27.44
CA LYS A 50 6.19 6.72 -26.60
C LYS A 50 7.11 6.18 -25.53
N THR A 51 8.23 6.87 -25.31
CA THR A 51 9.20 6.52 -24.26
C THR A 51 9.62 7.75 -23.46
N ALA A 52 10.05 7.52 -22.23
CA ALA A 52 10.63 8.53 -21.35
C ALA A 52 11.97 8.03 -20.81
N LYS A 53 12.97 8.93 -20.72
CA LYS A 53 14.27 8.60 -20.14
C LYS A 53 14.19 8.66 -18.62
N VAL A 54 14.33 7.51 -17.96
CA VAL A 54 14.29 7.37 -16.49
C VAL A 54 15.58 6.69 -16.04
N ARG A 55 16.38 7.40 -15.22
CA ARG A 55 17.65 6.89 -14.67
C ARG A 55 18.58 6.29 -15.74
N GLY A 56 18.66 6.93 -16.91
CA GLY A 56 19.52 6.50 -18.02
C GLY A 56 18.89 5.49 -18.99
N HIS A 57 17.71 4.95 -18.69
CA HIS A 57 17.02 3.96 -19.56
C HIS A 57 15.79 4.58 -20.23
N LEU A 58 15.54 4.19 -21.48
CA LEU A 58 14.29 4.52 -22.16
C LEU A 58 13.20 3.54 -21.73
N LEU A 59 12.17 4.05 -21.07
CA LEU A 59 11.04 3.27 -20.57
C LEU A 59 9.77 3.69 -21.30
N ASP A 60 9.01 2.71 -21.78
CA ASP A 60 7.67 2.91 -22.35
C ASP A 60 6.58 2.84 -21.27
N ASN A 61 5.32 2.92 -21.69
CA ASN A 61 4.19 2.91 -20.76
C ASN A 61 3.99 1.58 -20.00
N ARG A 62 4.74 0.50 -20.31
CA ARG A 62 4.74 -0.75 -19.51
C ARG A 62 5.32 -0.56 -18.12
N TRP A 63 6.05 0.53 -17.92
CA TRP A 63 6.67 0.91 -16.65
C TRP A 63 5.85 1.90 -15.85
N VAL A 64 4.72 2.40 -16.37
CA VAL A 64 3.88 3.37 -15.66
C VAL A 64 3.21 2.71 -14.45
N ILE A 65 3.35 3.33 -13.28
CA ILE A 65 2.61 2.97 -12.07
C ILE A 65 1.23 3.65 -12.15
N PRO A 66 0.11 2.95 -11.90
CA PRO A 66 -1.23 3.56 -11.87
C PRO A 66 -1.29 4.80 -10.95
N TYR A 67 -1.86 5.90 -11.44
CA TYR A 67 -1.95 7.15 -10.69
C TYR A 67 -3.11 8.00 -11.18
N ASN A 68 -3.56 8.94 -10.34
CA ASN A 68 -4.48 9.98 -10.74
C ASN A 68 -3.72 11.32 -10.82
N PRO A 69 -3.58 11.95 -12.00
CA PRO A 69 -2.88 13.23 -12.14
C PRO A 69 -3.44 14.34 -11.25
N GLN A 70 -4.75 14.39 -11.05
CA GLN A 70 -5.40 15.41 -10.22
C GLN A 70 -5.00 15.26 -8.75
N LEU A 71 -5.05 14.03 -8.23
CA LEU A 71 -4.65 13.76 -6.84
C LEU A 71 -3.15 14.02 -6.63
N LEU A 72 -2.29 13.64 -7.58
CA LEU A 72 -0.85 13.94 -7.47
C LEU A 72 -0.58 15.45 -7.42
N ALA A 73 -1.32 16.24 -8.21
CA ALA A 73 -1.20 17.70 -8.22
C ALA A 73 -1.70 18.32 -6.91
N GLU A 74 -2.85 17.85 -6.40
CA GLU A 74 -3.47 18.34 -5.17
C GLU A 74 -2.58 18.11 -3.94
N PHE A 75 -2.08 16.87 -3.78
CA PHE A 75 -1.34 16.48 -2.57
C PHE A 75 0.18 16.59 -2.70
N ASN A 76 0.68 16.92 -3.90
CA ASN A 76 2.11 17.04 -4.22
C ASN A 76 2.96 15.87 -3.68
N CYS A 77 2.44 14.64 -3.79
CA CYS A 77 3.09 13.45 -3.25
C CYS A 77 2.90 12.25 -4.17
N HIS A 78 3.76 11.24 -4.03
CA HIS A 78 3.75 10.05 -4.89
C HIS A 78 2.67 9.06 -4.43
N MET A 79 1.50 9.09 -5.06
CA MET A 79 0.37 8.21 -4.73
C MET A 79 0.06 7.19 -5.83
N ASN A 80 0.14 5.91 -5.49
CA ASN A 80 -0.39 4.84 -6.34
C ASN A 80 -1.91 4.77 -6.18
N VAL A 81 -2.65 4.72 -7.30
CA VAL A 81 -4.11 4.61 -7.28
C VAL A 81 -4.52 3.35 -8.03
N GLU A 82 -5.18 2.43 -7.32
CA GLU A 82 -5.58 1.13 -7.85
C GLU A 82 -7.10 0.96 -7.80
N ILE A 83 -7.65 0.23 -8.76
CA ILE A 83 -9.07 -0.16 -8.76
C ILE A 83 -9.27 -1.31 -7.76
N CYS A 84 -10.14 -1.06 -6.78
CA CYS A 84 -10.57 -1.98 -5.74
C CYS A 84 -11.94 -2.57 -6.15
N CYS A 85 -11.95 -3.73 -6.82
CA CYS A 85 -13.20 -4.39 -7.24
C CYS A 85 -13.33 -5.83 -6.71
N ASP A 86 -12.33 -6.35 -5.99
CA ASP A 86 -12.41 -7.69 -5.39
C ASP A 86 -13.01 -7.61 -3.98
N ILE A 87 -13.79 -8.63 -3.58
CA ILE A 87 -14.27 -8.78 -2.20
C ILE A 87 -13.11 -8.83 -1.20
N LYS A 88 -11.92 -9.30 -1.64
CA LYS A 88 -10.70 -9.26 -0.83
C LYS A 88 -10.27 -7.83 -0.50
N ASP A 89 -10.38 -6.92 -1.47
CA ASP A 89 -9.98 -5.53 -1.27
C ASP A 89 -11.01 -4.80 -0.39
N VAL A 90 -12.30 -5.11 -0.54
CA VAL A 90 -13.36 -4.63 0.37
C VAL A 90 -13.13 -5.15 1.79
N LYS A 91 -12.83 -6.44 1.95
CA LYS A 91 -12.49 -7.03 3.26
C LYS A 91 -11.26 -6.36 3.86
N TYR A 92 -10.25 -6.05 3.03
CA TYR A 92 -9.07 -5.31 3.47
C TYR A 92 -9.48 -3.91 3.95
N LEU A 93 -10.23 -3.14 3.17
CA LEU A 93 -10.70 -1.82 3.59
C LEU A 93 -11.49 -1.86 4.90
N TYR A 94 -12.46 -2.78 5.02
CA TYR A 94 -13.22 -3.00 6.25
C TYR A 94 -12.30 -3.33 7.43
N LYS A 95 -11.30 -4.20 7.25
CA LYS A 95 -10.33 -4.50 8.29
C LYS A 95 -9.60 -3.25 8.80
N TYR A 96 -9.27 -2.31 7.91
CA TYR A 96 -8.54 -1.08 8.30
C TYR A 96 -9.44 0.01 8.85
N ILE A 97 -10.67 0.15 8.35
CA ILE A 97 -11.66 1.08 8.92
C ILE A 97 -12.00 0.65 10.35
N HIS A 98 -12.16 -0.65 10.59
CA HIS A 98 -12.44 -1.22 11.91
C HIS A 98 -11.17 -1.64 12.65
N LYS A 99 -9.99 -1.23 12.18
CA LYS A 99 -8.77 -1.35 12.96
C LYS A 99 -8.80 -0.23 13.99
N GLU A 100 -9.46 -0.51 15.11
CA GLU A 100 -9.57 0.41 16.22
C GLU A 100 -8.22 0.67 16.89
N HIS A 101 -8.20 1.59 17.84
CA HIS A 101 -7.03 1.86 18.65
C HIS A 101 -6.59 0.59 19.41
N ASP A 102 -5.31 0.28 19.31
CA ASP A 102 -4.68 -0.85 19.99
C ASP A 102 -4.26 -0.51 21.42
N LYS A 103 -4.56 0.70 21.90
CA LYS A 103 -4.15 1.21 23.21
C LYS A 103 -5.36 1.66 24.02
N VAL A 104 -5.39 1.22 25.26
CA VAL A 104 -6.34 1.68 26.26
C VAL A 104 -5.57 2.18 27.48
N MET A 105 -6.04 3.29 28.04
CA MET A 105 -5.62 3.75 29.35
C MET A 105 -6.68 3.28 30.35
N PHE A 106 -6.27 2.56 31.39
CA PHE A 106 -7.17 2.17 32.45
C PHE A 106 -6.57 2.55 33.81
N ARG A 107 -7.48 2.81 34.76
CA ARG A 107 -7.14 3.10 36.15
C ARG A 107 -7.13 1.82 36.95
N ILE A 108 -6.03 1.53 37.63
CA ILE A 108 -5.96 0.44 38.60
C ILE A 108 -6.45 0.97 39.94
N GLY A 109 -7.63 0.55 40.36
CA GLY A 109 -8.20 0.93 41.65
C GLY A 109 -7.57 0.11 42.78
N SER A 110 -6.48 0.60 43.35
CA SER A 110 -6.02 0.16 44.67
C SER A 110 -5.70 1.39 45.51
N ASP A 111 -6.37 1.45 46.66
CA ASP A 111 -5.99 2.17 47.88
C ASP A 111 -6.68 3.52 48.18
N LYS A 112 -7.28 3.53 49.39
CA LYS A 112 -7.81 4.69 50.14
C LYS A 112 -6.67 5.54 50.73
N SER A 113 -5.56 5.68 50.02
CA SER A 113 -4.41 6.50 50.42
C SER A 113 -4.70 7.98 50.13
N SER A 114 -4.37 8.88 51.07
CA SER A 114 -4.52 10.34 50.92
C SER A 114 -3.58 10.94 49.87
N THR A 115 -2.59 10.18 49.39
CA THR A 115 -1.63 10.59 48.38
C THR A 115 -1.99 9.97 47.03
N VAL A 116 -2.34 10.79 46.04
CA VAL A 116 -2.66 10.36 44.67
C VAL A 116 -1.38 10.29 43.85
N ASN A 117 -0.96 9.10 43.44
CA ASN A 117 0.12 8.90 42.47
C ASN A 117 -0.49 8.58 41.10
N GLU A 118 -0.51 9.57 40.20
CA GLU A 118 -1.10 9.42 38.86
C GLU A 118 -0.40 8.38 38.00
N ILE A 119 0.93 8.26 38.10
CA ILE A 119 1.74 7.30 37.34
C ILE A 119 1.45 5.86 37.79
N ALA A 120 1.23 5.65 39.09
CA ALA A 120 0.84 4.35 39.61
C ALA A 120 -0.64 4.03 39.34
N ALA A 121 -1.49 5.06 39.33
CA ALA A 121 -2.93 4.91 39.16
C ALA A 121 -3.36 4.63 37.71
N PHE A 122 -2.67 5.18 36.71
CA PHE A 122 -3.01 5.03 35.30
C PHE A 122 -1.96 4.21 34.55
N GLN A 123 -2.40 3.11 33.94
CA GLN A 123 -1.55 2.30 33.09
C GLN A 123 -2.05 2.32 31.64
N ASN A 124 -1.10 2.40 30.72
CA ASN A 124 -1.33 2.18 29.31
C ASN A 124 -1.11 0.71 29.01
N ALA A 125 -2.11 0.04 28.45
CA ALA A 125 -1.93 -1.31 27.93
C ALA A 125 -2.41 -1.43 26.51
N ARG A 126 -1.96 -2.51 25.89
CA ARG A 126 -2.48 -2.95 24.62
C ARG A 126 -3.78 -3.74 24.86
N TRP A 127 -4.87 -3.29 24.27
CA TRP A 127 -6.13 -4.05 24.22
C TRP A 127 -6.16 -4.85 22.91
N VAL A 128 -6.58 -6.11 22.99
CA VAL A 128 -6.75 -6.99 21.82
C VAL A 128 -8.25 -7.16 21.59
N SER A 129 -8.76 -6.60 20.51
CA SER A 129 -10.18 -6.72 20.15
C SER A 129 -10.47 -8.06 19.46
N PRO A 130 -11.75 -8.51 19.40
CA PRO A 130 -12.12 -9.73 18.69
C PRO A 130 -11.65 -9.78 17.22
N VAL A 131 -11.51 -8.61 16.58
CA VAL A 131 -11.04 -8.48 15.19
C VAL A 131 -9.53 -8.81 15.05
N GLU A 132 -8.77 -8.70 16.14
CA GLU A 132 -7.35 -9.05 16.20
C GLU A 132 -7.08 -10.50 16.64
N ALA A 133 -8.10 -11.24 17.08
CA ALA A 133 -7.95 -12.57 17.70
C ALA A 133 -7.92 -13.76 16.70
N THR A 134 -7.53 -13.54 15.45
CA THR A 134 -7.48 -14.57 14.38
C THR A 134 -6.16 -14.65 13.65
#